data_AF-A0A257JA52-F1
#
_entry.id   AF-A0A257JA52-F1
#
_cell.length_a   1.000
_cell.length_b   1.000
_cell.length_c   1.000
_cell.angle_alpha   90.00
_cell.angle_beta   90.00
_cell.angle_gamma   90.00
#
_symmetry.space_group_name_H-M   'P 1'
#
loop_
_entity.id
_entity.type
_entity.pdbx_description
1 polymer ?
#
loop_
_entity_poly.entity_id
_entity_poly.type
_entity_poly.pdbx_seq_one_letter_code
_entity_poly.pdbx_strand_id
1 'polypeptide(L)'
;MVFNVLTGNTDDHARNHAAFWNGANLSLTPAYDICPQARLGREANQAMLITDNDKRSKLETCRLSAPNFLINDRDARELIAYQIETITRLWPAICDEAEISTVDRTYLWRRQFLNDYAFEGYGDAV
;
A
#
# COMPACT_ATOMS: atom_id res chain seq x y z
N MET A 1 -2.27 2.59 4.22
CA MET A 1 -2.57 1.14 4.31
C MET A 1 -2.53 0.44 2.96
N VAL A 2 -3.57 0.52 2.09
CA VAL A 2 -3.56 -0.20 0.78
C VAL A 2 -2.32 0.14 -0.06
N PHE A 3 -1.98 1.43 -0.15
CA PHE A 3 -0.77 1.88 -0.82
C PHE A 3 0.49 1.20 -0.26
N ASN A 4 0.64 1.09 1.07
CA ASN A 4 1.79 0.42 1.71
C ASN A 4 1.87 -1.06 1.33
N VAL A 5 0.74 -1.74 1.25
CA VAL A 5 0.66 -3.13 0.78
C VAL A 5 1.11 -3.22 -0.68
N LEU A 6 0.63 -2.33 -1.54
CA LEU A 6 0.92 -2.28 -2.98
C LEU A 6 2.35 -1.83 -3.30
N THR A 7 3.02 -1.08 -2.44
CA THR A 7 4.40 -0.60 -2.65
C THR A 7 5.44 -1.34 -1.82
N GLY A 8 5.04 -2.37 -1.07
CA GLY A 8 5.96 -3.12 -0.24
C GLY A 8 6.55 -2.33 0.93
N ASN A 9 5.90 -1.23 1.34
CA ASN A 9 6.26 -0.44 2.51
C ASN A 9 5.77 -1.16 3.78
N THR A 10 6.60 -2.03 4.37
CA THR A 10 6.21 -2.88 5.52
C THR A 10 6.48 -2.26 6.88
N ASP A 11 7.25 -1.17 6.94
CA ASP A 11 7.69 -0.51 8.18
C ASP A 11 6.86 0.73 8.54
N ASP A 12 5.63 0.80 8.03
CA ASP A 12 4.70 1.88 8.35
C ASP A 12 4.15 1.73 9.78
N HIS A 13 4.93 2.16 10.77
CA HIS A 13 4.56 2.13 12.19
C HIS A 13 3.97 3.47 12.65
N ALA A 14 3.37 3.51 13.84
CA ALA A 14 2.65 4.68 14.35
C ALA A 14 3.43 6.02 14.34
N ARG A 15 4.77 5.99 14.40
CA ARG A 15 5.61 7.21 14.32
C ARG A 15 5.75 7.78 12.90
N ASN A 16 5.34 7.03 11.88
CA ASN A 16 5.29 7.48 10.49
C ASN A 16 3.97 8.18 10.15
N HIS A 17 3.15 8.42 11.18
CA HIS A 17 1.91 9.19 11.10
C HIS A 17 2.02 10.39 12.03
N ALA A 18 1.71 11.56 11.50
CA ALA A 18 1.68 12.81 12.24
C ALA A 18 0.44 13.62 11.88
N ALA A 19 0.10 14.57 12.76
CA ALA A 19 -0.95 15.53 12.51
C ALA A 19 -0.48 16.92 12.91
N PHE A 20 -0.84 17.92 12.11
CA PHE A 20 -0.79 19.30 12.52
C PHE A 20 -1.85 19.56 13.58
N TRP A 21 -1.47 20.28 14.63
CA TRP A 21 -2.38 20.74 15.68
C TRP A 21 -2.43 22.26 15.69
N ASN A 22 -3.62 22.83 15.56
CA ASN A 22 -3.81 24.29 15.54
C ASN A 22 -4.33 24.85 16.87
N GLY A 23 -4.41 24.04 17.93
CA GLY A 23 -5.03 24.40 19.21
C GLY A 23 -6.49 23.98 19.37
N ALA A 24 -7.15 23.50 18.31
CA ALA A 24 -8.54 23.05 18.34
C ALA A 24 -8.81 21.75 17.56
N ASN A 25 -8.20 21.60 16.38
CA ASN A 25 -8.41 20.46 15.49
C ASN A 25 -7.06 19.85 15.04
N LEU A 26 -7.10 18.54 14.78
CA LEU A 26 -6.02 17.80 14.15
C LEU A 26 -6.26 17.67 12.65
N SER A 27 -5.22 17.84 11.86
CA SER A 27 -5.21 17.54 10.43
C SER A 27 -4.01 16.67 10.11
N LEU A 28 -4.21 15.55 9.41
CA LEU A 28 -3.09 14.68 9.03
C LEU A 28 -2.06 15.44 8.18
N THR A 29 -0.77 15.17 8.42
CA THR A 29 0.29 15.60 7.51
C THR A 29 0.20 14.81 6.20
N PRO A 30 0.83 15.28 5.10
CA PRO A 30 1.12 14.41 3.98
C PRO A 30 1.85 13.15 4.44
N ALA A 31 1.69 12.05 3.71
CA ALA A 31 2.43 10.82 3.98
C ALA A 31 3.94 11.05 3.79
N TYR A 32 4.74 10.46 4.66
CA TYR A 32 6.20 10.54 4.66
C TYR A 32 6.81 9.19 5.01
N ASP A 33 8.14 9.07 4.85
CA ASP A 33 8.90 7.86 5.17
C ASP A 33 8.33 6.58 4.52
N ILE A 34 7.99 6.70 3.23
CA ILE A 34 7.55 5.57 2.41
C ILE A 34 8.79 4.89 1.84
N CYS A 35 9.11 3.70 2.34
CA CYS A 35 10.29 2.96 1.93
C CYS A 35 9.89 1.53 1.49
N PRO A 36 9.75 1.27 0.17
CA PRO A 36 9.62 -0.09 -0.35
C PRO A 36 10.78 -0.98 0.10
N GLN A 37 10.51 -2.00 0.93
CA GLN A 37 11.56 -2.85 1.49
C GLN A 37 11.78 -4.12 0.65
N ALA A 38 13.05 -4.52 0.51
CA ALA A 38 13.39 -5.83 -0.04
C ALA A 38 12.86 -6.94 0.87
N ARG A 39 12.41 -8.05 0.28
CA ARG A 39 11.83 -9.19 1.00
C ARG A 39 12.70 -10.43 0.81
N LEU A 40 12.98 -11.14 1.90
CA LEU A 40 13.70 -12.43 1.86
C LEU A 40 12.79 -13.61 1.50
N GLY A 41 11.48 -13.45 1.66
CA GLY A 41 10.48 -14.48 1.42
C GLY A 41 9.29 -13.97 0.61
N ARG A 42 8.41 -14.92 0.29
CA ARG A 42 7.19 -14.67 -0.50
C ARG A 42 6.16 -13.85 0.26
N GLU A 43 6.00 -14.13 1.56
CA GLU A 43 4.98 -13.52 2.41
C GLU A 43 5.54 -12.32 3.17
N ALA A 44 4.68 -11.34 3.44
CA ALA A 44 5.02 -10.17 4.24
C ALA A 44 3.88 -9.74 5.16
N ASN A 45 4.25 -9.09 6.26
CA ASN A 45 3.33 -8.48 7.21
C ASN A 45 3.61 -6.98 7.30
N GLN A 46 2.57 -6.19 7.59
CA GLN A 46 2.67 -4.78 7.94
C GLN A 46 3.14 -4.61 9.40
N ALA A 47 3.70 -3.46 9.73
CA ALA A 47 4.10 -3.12 11.09
C ALA A 47 2.90 -3.02 12.05
N MET A 48 1.75 -2.55 11.55
CA MET A 48 0.49 -2.43 12.31
C MET A 48 -0.53 -3.50 11.89
N LEU A 49 -1.45 -3.84 12.80
CA LEU A 49 -2.60 -4.69 12.49
C LEU A 49 -3.51 -3.99 11.48
N ILE A 50 -4.04 -4.75 10.52
CA ILE A 50 -4.96 -4.25 9.49
C ILE A 50 -6.42 -4.51 9.91
N THR A 51 -6.72 -5.74 10.32
CA THR A 51 -8.03 -6.12 10.86
C THR A 51 -7.86 -7.21 11.89
N ASP A 52 -8.54 -7.10 13.02
CA ASP A 52 -8.42 -8.03 14.16
C ASP A 52 -6.93 -8.31 14.48
N ASN A 53 -6.51 -9.58 14.39
CA ASN A 53 -5.12 -10.01 14.57
C ASN A 53 -4.38 -10.26 13.24
N ASP A 54 -4.96 -9.85 12.11
CA ASP A 54 -4.36 -9.99 10.79
C ASP A 54 -3.60 -8.72 10.38
N LYS A 55 -2.32 -8.91 10.04
CA LYS A 55 -1.42 -7.89 9.52
C LYS A 55 -0.76 -8.31 8.21
N ARG A 56 -1.26 -9.36 7.55
CA ARG A 56 -0.71 -9.83 6.27
C ARG A 56 -0.86 -8.73 5.24
N SER A 57 0.20 -8.50 4.47
CA SER A 57 0.22 -7.51 3.39
C SER A 57 -0.59 -8.00 2.18
N LYS A 58 -1.91 -8.15 2.35
CA LYS A 58 -2.86 -8.63 1.34
C LYS A 58 -4.00 -7.64 1.15
N LEU A 59 -4.45 -7.47 -0.09
CA LEU A 59 -5.60 -6.64 -0.45
C LEU A 59 -6.89 -7.15 0.18
N GLU A 60 -7.05 -8.47 0.28
CA GLU A 60 -8.21 -9.06 0.96
C GLU A 60 -8.26 -8.70 2.45
N THR A 61 -7.11 -8.70 3.13
CA THR A 61 -7.02 -8.25 4.52
C THR A 61 -7.42 -6.77 4.65
N CYS A 62 -6.99 -5.91 3.71
CA CYS A 62 -7.41 -4.50 3.64
C CYS A 62 -8.92 -4.35 3.33
N ARG A 63 -9.48 -5.16 2.44
CA ARG A 63 -10.91 -5.11 2.08
C ARG A 63 -11.77 -5.49 3.28
N LEU A 64 -11.39 -6.55 4.00
CA LEU A 64 -12.09 -7.01 5.20
C LEU A 64 -12.06 -6.00 6.35
N SER A 65 -11.08 -5.09 6.37
CA SER A 65 -11.02 -4.01 7.38
C SER A 65 -11.93 -2.82 7.07
N ALA A 66 -12.48 -2.71 5.85
CA ALA A 66 -13.26 -1.56 5.39
C ALA A 66 -14.41 -1.13 6.34
N PRO A 67 -15.18 -2.04 6.96
CA PRO A 67 -16.22 -1.66 7.91
C PRO A 67 -15.71 -0.88 9.13
N ASN A 68 -14.46 -1.10 9.57
CA ASN A 68 -13.83 -0.35 10.67
C ASN A 68 -13.60 1.13 10.31
N PHE A 69 -13.60 1.44 9.01
CA PHE A 69 -13.45 2.79 8.48
C PHE A 69 -14.76 3.36 7.93
N LEU A 70 -15.90 2.70 8.20
CA LEU A 70 -17.22 3.07 7.69
C LEU A 70 -17.30 3.07 6.15
N ILE A 71 -16.48 2.24 5.50
CA ILE A 71 -16.45 2.06 4.04
C ILE A 71 -17.16 0.74 3.72
N ASN A 72 -18.07 0.76 2.75
CA ASN A 72 -18.73 -0.47 2.27
C ASN A 72 -17.81 -1.26 1.30
N ASP A 73 -18.16 -2.52 1.04
CA ASP A 73 -17.32 -3.40 0.21
C ASP A 73 -17.07 -2.87 -1.21
N ARG A 74 -18.11 -2.31 -1.84
CA ARG A 74 -18.00 -1.79 -3.20
C ARG A 74 -17.00 -0.63 -3.25
N ASP A 75 -17.15 0.35 -2.37
CA ASP A 75 -16.30 1.53 -2.33
C ASP A 75 -14.85 1.15 -1.94
N ALA A 76 -14.66 0.13 -1.08
CA ALA A 76 -13.34 -0.42 -0.77
C ALA A 76 -12.66 -1.04 -2.00
N ARG A 77 -13.40 -1.82 -2.80
CA ARG A 77 -12.90 -2.40 -4.06
C ARG A 77 -12.56 -1.33 -5.08
N GLU A 78 -13.40 -0.30 -5.21
CA GLU A 78 -13.14 0.84 -6.10
C GLU A 78 -11.85 1.58 -5.70
N LEU A 79 -11.64 1.84 -4.41
CA LEU A 79 -10.41 2.46 -3.90
C LEU A 79 -9.15 1.61 -4.13
N ILE A 80 -9.27 0.29 -4.01
CA ILE A 80 -8.18 -0.65 -4.29
C ILE A 80 -7.87 -0.66 -5.80
N ALA A 81 -8.90 -0.81 -6.65
CA ALA A 81 -8.75 -0.82 -8.10
C ALA A 81 -8.13 0.47 -8.62
N TYR A 82 -8.61 1.62 -8.14
CA TYR A 82 -8.06 2.93 -8.49
C TYR A 82 -6.56 3.05 -8.16
N GLN A 83 -6.12 2.53 -7.01
CA GLN A 83 -4.70 2.55 -6.65
C GLN A 83 -3.85 1.62 -7.53
N ILE A 84 -4.33 0.42 -7.84
CA ILE A 84 -3.65 -0.52 -8.74
C ILE A 84 -3.50 0.09 -10.13
N GLU A 85 -4.58 0.64 -10.69
CA GLU A 85 -4.58 1.30 -11.99
C GLU A 85 -3.63 2.51 -12.00
N THR A 86 -3.70 3.35 -10.97
CA THR A 86 -2.86 4.54 -10.85
C THR A 86 -1.38 4.19 -10.77
N ILE A 87 -1.00 3.22 -9.92
CA ILE A 87 0.40 2.76 -9.82
C ILE A 87 0.86 2.21 -11.17
N THR A 88 0.05 1.35 -11.80
CA THR A 88 0.40 0.72 -13.09
C THR A 88 0.58 1.75 -14.20
N ARG A 89 -0.35 2.70 -14.31
CA ARG A 89 -0.35 3.73 -15.35
C ARG A 89 0.80 4.73 -15.16
N LEU A 90 1.10 5.11 -13.92
CA LEU A 90 2.12 6.13 -13.63
C LEU A 90 3.53 5.57 -13.52
N TRP A 91 3.70 4.26 -13.26
CA TRP A 91 5.01 3.63 -13.09
C TRP A 91 6.04 4.02 -14.16
N PRO A 92 5.72 4.03 -15.47
CA PRO A 92 6.69 4.45 -16.48
C PRO A 92 7.19 5.88 -16.31
N ALA A 93 6.27 6.83 -16.26
CA ALA A 93 6.61 8.25 -16.21
C ALA A 93 7.34 8.60 -14.91
N ILE A 94 6.94 8.00 -13.77
CA ILE A 94 7.59 8.22 -12.48
C ILE A 94 9.00 7.63 -12.45
N CYS A 95 9.22 6.45 -13.04
CA CYS A 95 10.58 5.91 -13.15
C CYS A 95 11.48 6.77 -14.02
N ASP A 96 10.95 7.32 -15.12
CA ASP A 96 11.70 8.23 -16.00
C ASP A 96 12.04 9.54 -15.27
N GLU A 97 11.07 10.12 -14.54
CA GLU A 97 11.26 11.32 -13.72
C GLU A 97 12.29 11.11 -12.60
N ALA A 98 12.26 9.93 -11.96
CA ALA A 98 13.17 9.57 -10.88
C ALA A 98 14.52 9.00 -11.37
N GLU A 99 14.77 9.02 -12.69
CA GLU A 99 16.00 8.50 -13.33
C GLU A 99 16.32 7.04 -12.95
N ILE A 100 15.28 6.22 -12.72
CA ILE A 100 15.45 4.80 -12.40
C ILE A 100 15.88 4.06 -13.67
N SER A 101 16.98 3.30 -13.57
CA SER A 101 17.48 2.52 -14.71
C SER A 101 16.45 1.49 -15.18
N THR A 102 16.48 1.12 -16.47
CA THR A 102 15.60 0.07 -17.01
C THR A 102 15.74 -1.25 -16.25
N VAL A 103 16.96 -1.56 -15.78
CA VAL A 103 17.24 -2.78 -14.99
C VAL A 103 16.55 -2.70 -13.63
N ASP A 104 16.73 -1.62 -12.89
CA ASP A 104 16.14 -1.44 -11.57
C ASP A 104 14.62 -1.36 -11.64
N ARG A 105 14.08 -0.65 -12.62
CA ARG A 105 12.64 -0.59 -12.88
C ARG A 105 12.04 -1.97 -13.11
N THR A 106 12.71 -2.80 -13.92
CA THR A 106 12.28 -4.19 -14.18
C THR A 106 12.43 -5.05 -12.92
N TYR A 107 13.47 -4.81 -12.13
CA TYR A 107 13.70 -5.52 -10.89
C TYR A 107 12.62 -5.23 -9.85
N LEU A 108 12.31 -3.95 -9.60
CA LEU A 108 11.35 -3.50 -8.58
C LEU A 108 9.90 -3.90 -8.89
N TRP A 109 9.54 -3.97 -10.18
CA TRP A 109 8.20 -4.32 -10.63
C TRP A 109 7.85 -5.76 -10.28
N ARG A 110 6.65 -5.98 -9.72
CA ARG A 110 6.16 -7.26 -9.17
C ARG A 110 7.03 -7.86 -8.05
N ARG A 111 8.06 -7.15 -7.57
CA ARG A 111 8.86 -7.55 -6.40
C ARG A 111 8.56 -6.67 -5.19
N GLN A 112 8.82 -5.37 -5.28
CA GLN A 112 8.50 -4.39 -4.24
C GLN A 112 7.13 -3.78 -4.53
N PHE A 113 6.92 -3.36 -5.78
CA PHE A 113 5.66 -2.76 -6.24
C PHE A 113 4.76 -3.82 -6.86
N LEU A 114 3.48 -3.79 -6.49
CA LEU A 114 2.43 -4.71 -6.93
C LEU A 114 2.85 -6.17 -6.83
N ASN A 115 3.52 -6.56 -5.75
CA ASN A 115 3.95 -7.95 -5.52
C ASN A 115 2.75 -8.92 -5.55
N ASP A 116 2.92 -10.08 -6.19
CA ASP A 116 1.89 -11.13 -6.33
C ASP A 116 1.22 -11.52 -5.01
N TYR A 117 1.99 -11.55 -3.90
CA TYR A 117 1.46 -11.89 -2.57
C TYR A 117 0.33 -10.95 -2.12
N ALA A 118 0.37 -9.68 -2.54
CA ALA A 118 -0.67 -8.71 -2.20
C ALA A 118 -2.04 -9.10 -2.77
N PHE A 119 -2.08 -9.82 -3.88
CA PHE A 119 -3.31 -10.19 -4.58
C PHE A 119 -3.88 -11.55 -4.15
N GLU A 120 -3.15 -12.31 -3.35
CA GLU A 120 -3.61 -13.64 -2.96
C GLU A 120 -4.90 -13.63 -2.15
N GLY A 121 -5.89 -14.40 -2.62
CA GLY A 121 -7.21 -14.46 -1.99
C GLY A 121 -8.07 -13.23 -2.26
N TYR A 122 -7.56 -12.23 -2.98
CA TYR A 122 -8.31 -11.10 -3.47
C TYR A 122 -8.81 -11.45 -4.88
N GLY A 123 -10.05 -11.95 -4.97
CA GLY A 123 -10.64 -12.49 -6.21
C GLY A 123 -10.64 -11.53 -7.39
N ASP A 124 -10.66 -12.11 -8.60
CA ASP A 124 -10.45 -11.50 -9.92
C ASP A 124 -11.15 -10.16 -10.12
N ALA A 125 -10.42 -9.09 -9.81
CA ALA A 125 -10.74 -7.72 -10.19
C ALA A 125 -9.43 -6.96 -10.44
N VAL A 126 -8.61 -7.48 -11.36
CA VAL A 126 -7.67 -6.70 -12.18
C VAL A 126 -7.67 -7.31 -13.58
#